data_AF-A0A453M4R9-F1
#
_entry.id   AF-A0A453M4R9-F1
#
_cell.length_a   1.000
_cell.length_b   1.000
_cell.length_c   1.000
_cell.angle_alpha   90.00
_cell.angle_beta   90.00
_cell.angle_gamma   90.00
#
_symmetry.space_group_name_H-M   'P 1'
#
loop_
_entity.id
_entity.type
_entity.pdbx_description
1 polymer ?
#
loop_
_entity_poly.entity_id
_entity_poly.type
_entity_poly.pdbx_seq_one_letter_code
_entity_poly.pdbx_strand_id
1 'polypeptide(L)' 'MVSLAFRFSRVKTPKERAHVDLETHYTKEYLDEKFESCTRRAIPYRVEYVKNISSSGMQSSCGFD' A
#
# COMPACT_ATOMS: atom_id res chain seq x y z
N MET A 1 16.45 -5.49 9.34
CA MET A 1 15.19 -5.55 8.57
C MET A 1 14.05 -5.53 9.57
N VAL A 2 13.15 -4.57 9.50
CA VAL A 2 11.99 -4.52 10.40
C VAL A 2 10.93 -5.50 9.89
N SER A 3 10.34 -6.32 10.77
CA SER A 3 9.33 -7.32 10.41
C SER A 3 8.18 -6.70 9.61
N LEU A 4 7.65 -7.43 8.63
CA LEU A 4 6.50 -7.01 7.83
C LEU A 4 5.28 -6.70 8.72
N ALA A 5 5.01 -7.56 9.72
CA ALA A 5 3.93 -7.37 10.67
C ALA A 5 4.08 -6.06 11.46
N PHE A 6 5.31 -5.68 11.83
CA PHE A 6 5.58 -4.43 12.52
C PHE A 6 5.40 -3.20 11.62
N ARG A 7 5.71 -3.31 10.31
CA ARG A 7 5.43 -2.23 9.36
C ARG A 7 3.93 -2.02 9.20
N PHE A 8 3.17 -3.11 9.09
CA PHE A 8 1.71 -3.05 9.02
C PHE A 8 1.03 -2.57 10.31
N SER A 9 1.60 -2.85 11.49
CA SER A 9 1.03 -2.36 12.76
C SER A 9 1.18 -0.84 12.94
N ARG A 10 2.15 -0.21 12.27
CA ARG A 10 2.40 1.24 12.37
C ARG A 10 1.60 2.10 11.40
N VAL A 11 1.02 1.51 10.37
CA VAL A 11 0.28 2.24 9.33
C VAL A 11 -1.20 2.32 9.66
N LYS A 12 -1.75 3.54 9.66
CA LYS A 12 -3.11 3.80 10.15
C LYS A 12 -4.10 3.96 9.02
N THR A 13 -3.64 4.43 7.87
CA THR A 13 -4.50 4.70 6.71
C THR A 13 -4.42 3.56 5.68
N PRO A 14 -5.50 3.34 4.90
CA PRO A 14 -5.47 2.45 3.74
C PRO A 14 -4.34 2.80 2.75
N LYS A 15 -4.06 4.09 2.61
CA LYS A 15 -3.01 4.64 1.74
C LYS A 15 -1.61 4.17 2.16
N GLU A 16 -1.31 4.26 3.46
CA GLU A 16 -0.05 3.79 4.02
C GLU A 16 0.07 2.26 3.97
N ARG A 17 -1.05 1.53 4.19
CA ARG A 17 -1.08 0.07 4.02
C ARG A 17 -0.74 -0.35 2.60
N ALA A 18 -1.33 0.30 1.60
CA ALA A 18 -1.01 0.07 0.21
C ALA A 18 0.47 0.33 -0.09
N HIS A 19 1.09 1.32 0.55
CA HIS A 19 2.52 1.56 0.41
C HIS A 19 3.37 0.39 0.93
N VAL A 20 3.10 -0.07 2.14
CA VAL A 20 3.84 -1.20 2.75
C VAL A 20 3.67 -2.48 1.94
N ASP A 21 2.46 -2.74 1.45
CA ASP A 21 2.15 -3.89 0.59
C ASP A 21 2.97 -3.85 -0.71
N LEU A 22 2.93 -2.73 -1.43
CA LEU A 22 3.66 -2.57 -2.68
C LEU A 22 5.17 -2.72 -2.51
N GLU A 23 5.75 -2.13 -1.46
CA GLU A 23 7.18 -2.27 -1.16
C GLU A 23 7.58 -3.68 -0.69
N THR A 24 6.61 -4.50 -0.31
CA THR A 24 6.84 -5.90 0.07
C THR A 24 6.81 -6.80 -1.15
N HIS A 25 5.92 -6.51 -2.12
CA HIS A 25 5.71 -7.36 -3.29
C HIS A 25 6.56 -6.98 -4.50
N TYR A 26 7.03 -5.74 -4.58
CA TYR A 26 7.75 -5.22 -5.75
C TYR A 26 9.06 -4.56 -5.37
N THR A 27 10.04 -4.63 -6.28
CA THR A 27 11.29 -3.89 -6.14
C THR A 27 11.08 -2.39 -6.33
N LYS A 28 12.01 -1.61 -5.78
CA LYS A 28 11.99 -0.16 -5.93
C LYS A 28 12.06 0.25 -7.41
N GLU A 29 12.91 -0.42 -8.18
CA GLU A 29 13.11 -0.16 -9.62
C GLU A 29 11.81 -0.38 -10.40
N TYR A 30 11.08 -1.46 -10.11
CA TYR A 30 9.82 -1.75 -10.76
C TYR A 30 8.74 -0.71 -10.43
N LEU A 31 8.68 -0.29 -9.16
CA LEU A 31 7.70 0.71 -8.67
C LEU A 31 7.98 2.12 -9.18
N ASP A 32 9.26 2.46 -9.35
CA ASP A 32 9.71 3.79 -9.76
C ASP A 32 9.78 3.93 -11.29
N GLU A 33 9.69 2.83 -12.05
CA GLU A 33 9.58 2.86 -13.50
C GLU A 33 8.35 3.66 -13.96
N LYS A 34 8.55 4.49 -14.98
CA LYS A 34 7.45 5.23 -15.62
C LYS A 34 6.55 4.27 -16.38
N PHE A 35 5.26 4.38 -16.09
CA PHE A 35 4.20 3.72 -16.82
C PHE A 35 3.17 4.79 -17.23
N GLU A 36 3.03 4.96 -18.54
CA GLU A 36 2.26 6.04 -19.14
C GLU A 36 2.69 7.43 -18.61
N SER A 37 1.79 8.16 -17.95
CA SER A 37 2.01 9.51 -17.44
C SER A 37 2.50 9.56 -15.99
N CYS A 38 2.71 8.42 -15.33
CA CYS A 38 3.07 8.35 -13.90
C CYS A 38 4.05 7.21 -13.62
N THR A 39 4.43 6.99 -12.36
CA THR A 39 5.20 5.79 -11.97
C THR A 39 4.26 4.64 -11.66
N ARG A 40 4.73 3.39 -11.74
CA ARG A 40 3.89 2.23 -11.36
C ARG A 40 3.37 2.34 -9.94
N ARG A 41 4.14 2.92 -9.01
CA ARG A 41 3.70 3.21 -7.64
C ARG A 41 2.45 4.12 -7.57
N ALA A 42 2.27 5.01 -8.53
CA ALA A 42 1.14 5.94 -8.56
C ALA A 42 -0.16 5.28 -9.04
N ILE A 43 -0.10 4.11 -9.68
CA ILE A 43 -1.26 3.42 -10.26
C ILE A 43 -2.16 2.77 -9.18
N PRO A 44 -1.62 2.00 -8.19
CA PRO A 44 -2.41 1.46 -7.08
C PRO A 44 -3.04 2.56 -6.21
N TYR A 45 -2.41 3.73 -6.14
CA TYR A 45 -2.96 4.90 -5.45
C TYR A 45 -4.18 5.50 -6.14
N ARG A 46 -4.38 5.25 -7.45
CA ARG A 46 -5.22 6.12 -8.27
C ARG A 46 -6.71 5.79 -8.23
N VAL A 47 -7.16 4.53 -8.12
CA VAL A 47 -8.62 4.27 -8.11
C VAL A 47 -9.04 3.00 -7.39
N GLU A 48 -8.41 1.85 -7.65
CA GLU A 48 -9.00 0.56 -7.30
C GLU A 48 -8.40 -0.10 -6.07
N TYR A 49 -7.08 -0.09 -5.90
CA TYR A 49 -6.46 -0.84 -4.81
C TYR A 49 -6.82 -0.25 -3.43
N VAL A 50 -6.60 1.06 -3.22
CA VAL A 50 -6.98 1.75 -1.98
C VAL A 50 -8.49 1.66 -1.72
N LYS A 51 -9.29 1.74 -2.79
CA LYS A 51 -10.75 1.61 -2.71
C LYS A 51 -11.15 0.20 -2.30
N ASN A 52 -10.59 -0.84 -2.91
CA ASN A 52 -10.90 -2.25 -2.65
C ASN A 52 -10.47 -2.70 -1.25
N ILE A 53 -9.31 -2.25 -0.74
CA ILE A 53 -8.91 -2.53 0.66
C ILE A 53 -9.76 -1.76 1.68
N SER A 54 -10.41 -0.66 1.26
CA SER A 54 -11.29 0.14 2.12
C SER A 54 -12.74 -0.31 2.10
N SER A 55 -13.24 -0.82 0.96
CA SER A 55 -14.66 -1.13 0.74
C SER A 55 -15.09 -2.51 1.24
N SER A 56 -14.14 -3.39 1.54
CA SER A 56 -14.42 -4.80 1.84
C SER A 56 -14.33 -5.16 3.33
N GLY A 57 -14.15 -4.19 4.23
CA GLY A 57 -14.10 -4.47 5.67
C GLY A 57 -12.95 -5.39 6.11
N MET A 58 -11.88 -5.48 5.29
CA MET A 58 -10.74 -6.36 5.54
C MET A 58 -9.90 -6.00 6.79
N GLN A 59 -10.10 -4.81 7.38
CA GLN A 59 -9.42 -4.38 8.61
C GLN A 59 -10.16 -3.22 9.30
N SER A 60 -10.00 -3.07 10.62
CA SER A 60 -10.56 -1.93 11.37
C SER A 60 -9.96 -0.60 10.89
N SER A 61 -10.71 0.50 11.05
CA SER A 61 -10.23 1.85 10.73
C SER A 61 -9.23 2.41 11.74
N CYS A 62 -9.02 1.76 12.87
CA CYS A 62 -8.18 2.23 13.98
C CYS A 62 -6.78 1.58 14.07
N GLY A 63 -6.47 0.56 13.26
CA GLY A 63 -5.23 -0.21 13.46
C GLY A 63 -5.33 -1.16 14.66
N PHE A 64 -4.22 -1.82 15.03
CA PHE A 64 -4.15 -2.51 16.33
C PHE A 64 -3.86 -1.44 17.40
N ASP A 65 -4.76 -1.32 18.38
CA ASP A 65 -4.49 -0.60 19.63
C ASP A 65 -3.38 -1.31 20.44
#